data_AF-A0A352LQM5-F1
#
_entry.id   AF-A0A352LQM5-F1
#
_cell.length_a   1.000
_cell.length_b   1.000
_cell.length_c   1.000
_cell.angle_alpha   90.00
_cell.angle_beta   90.00
_cell.angle_gamma   90.00
#
_symmetry.space_group_name_H-M   'P 1'
#
loop_
_entity.id
_entity.type
_entity.pdbx_description
1 polymer ?
#
loop_
_entity_poly.entity_id
_entity_poly.type
_entity_poly.pdbx_seq_one_letter_code
_entity_poly.pdbx_strand_id
1 'polypeptide(L)'
;MGGNNCFYSIFEKERIVDNNKMYAHHLLYEQAHGKALVERAKETDVIVHLPWDKVVLPIDYRETRTLVVFDGFVLFGGLPRNSEILQVTKLDDLVSNADNCPKNLWNDFVDSCYFFPDELYSTSDLRSGNEKGLLQVIAEHYRYFVLLPTCRAVVFRYRPKSLSPQGVVIEVSKGRVEFKTTSY
;
A
#
# COMPACT_ATOMS: atom_id res chain seq x y z
N MET A 1 16.08 -25.25 -64.93
CA MET A 1 14.73 -25.03 -64.38
C MET A 1 14.66 -25.87 -63.12
N GLY A 2 14.60 -25.38 -61.89
CA GLY A 2 14.26 -24.09 -61.31
C GLY A 2 13.71 -24.47 -59.93
N GLY A 3 14.51 -24.25 -58.88
CA GLY A 3 14.31 -24.84 -57.56
C GLY A 3 13.06 -24.34 -56.83
N ASN A 4 12.60 -25.14 -55.86
CA ASN A 4 11.66 -24.70 -54.84
C ASN A 4 12.18 -25.16 -53.47
N ASN A 5 12.94 -24.28 -52.84
CA ASN A 5 13.23 -24.31 -51.42
C ASN A 5 11.94 -23.97 -50.66
N CYS A 6 11.34 -24.93 -49.98
CA CYS A 6 10.37 -24.65 -48.93
C CYS A 6 11.10 -24.25 -47.65
N PHE A 7 11.39 -22.95 -47.55
CA PHE A 7 11.60 -22.28 -46.26
C PHE A 7 10.25 -22.17 -45.55
N TYR A 8 9.96 -23.08 -44.62
CA TYR A 8 9.05 -22.74 -43.55
C TYR A 8 9.89 -22.14 -42.43
N SER A 9 9.84 -20.81 -42.35
CA SER A 9 10.51 -20.06 -41.30
C SER A 9 9.90 -20.45 -39.97
N ILE A 10 10.79 -20.85 -39.07
CA ILE A 10 10.56 -21.06 -37.66
C ILE A 10 10.06 -19.72 -37.10
N PHE A 11 8.76 -19.59 -36.85
CA PHE A 11 8.26 -18.59 -35.91
C PHE A 11 8.57 -19.10 -34.49
N GLU A 12 9.85 -19.08 -34.15
CA GLU A 12 10.27 -19.02 -32.76
C GLU A 12 9.75 -17.68 -32.25
N LYS A 13 8.61 -17.75 -31.59
CA LYS A 13 8.09 -16.68 -30.76
C LYS A 13 9.12 -16.50 -29.66
N GLU A 14 10.11 -15.63 -29.91
CA GLU A 14 11.09 -15.18 -28.93
C GLU A 14 10.33 -14.75 -27.68
N ARG A 15 10.26 -15.67 -26.72
CA ARG A 15 9.88 -15.38 -25.36
C ARG A 15 11.09 -14.66 -24.79
N ILE A 16 11.23 -13.37 -25.14
CA ILE A 16 12.13 -12.46 -24.43
C ILE A 16 11.58 -12.42 -23.01
N VAL A 17 12.10 -13.32 -22.17
CA VAL A 17 11.89 -13.26 -20.74
C VAL A 17 12.66 -12.02 -20.32
N ASP A 18 11.96 -10.89 -20.21
CA ASP A 18 12.45 -9.69 -19.55
C ASP A 18 12.78 -10.06 -18.09
N ASN A 19 13.97 -10.62 -17.88
CA ASN A 19 14.48 -11.09 -16.60
C ASN A 19 14.78 -9.94 -15.62
N ASN A 20 14.45 -8.69 -15.99
CA ASN A 20 14.74 -7.49 -15.22
C ASN A 20 13.49 -6.66 -14.86
N LYS A 21 12.29 -7.25 -14.91
CA LYS A 21 11.09 -6.55 -14.43
C LYS A 21 11.03 -6.59 -12.90
N MET A 22 11.32 -5.45 -12.28
CA MET A 22 11.07 -5.21 -10.87
C MET A 22 9.59 -4.84 -10.67
N TYR A 23 9.03 -5.24 -9.53
CA TYR A 23 7.65 -4.93 -9.17
C TYR A 23 7.57 -4.42 -7.74
N ALA A 24 6.73 -3.42 -7.53
CA ALA A 24 6.31 -2.98 -6.21
C ALA A 24 5.01 -3.70 -5.85
N HIS A 25 4.96 -4.35 -4.69
CA HIS A 25 3.74 -4.99 -4.22
C HIS A 25 2.90 -3.96 -3.48
N HIS A 26 1.61 -3.84 -3.81
CA HIS A 26 0.79 -2.79 -3.24
C HIS A 26 -0.48 -3.26 -2.55
N LEU A 27 -0.85 -2.56 -1.46
CA LEU A 27 -2.10 -2.67 -0.73
C LEU A 27 -2.70 -1.27 -0.57
N LEU A 28 -3.41 -0.81 -1.60
CA LEU A 28 -3.95 0.54 -1.66
C LEU A 28 -5.40 0.58 -1.14
N TYR A 29 -5.83 1.74 -0.65
CA TYR A 29 -7.18 1.93 -0.11
C TYR A 29 -8.24 1.73 -1.20
N GLU A 30 -9.29 0.98 -0.88
CA GLU A 30 -10.36 0.60 -1.84
C GLU A 30 -9.90 -0.06 -3.15
N GLN A 31 -8.66 -0.53 -3.23
CA GLN A 31 -8.13 -1.25 -4.38
C GLN A 31 -7.88 -2.72 -4.04
N ALA A 32 -7.92 -3.56 -5.08
CA ALA A 32 -7.36 -4.89 -4.99
C ALA A 32 -5.84 -4.79 -4.72
N HIS A 33 -5.32 -5.67 -3.86
CA HIS A 33 -3.87 -5.79 -3.73
C HIS A 33 -3.28 -6.28 -5.05
N GLY A 34 -2.07 -5.86 -5.37
CA GLY A 34 -1.51 -6.13 -6.68
C GLY A 34 -0.02 -5.84 -6.78
N LYS A 35 0.43 -5.70 -8.03
CA LYS A 35 1.80 -5.34 -8.37
C LYS A 35 1.80 -4.16 -9.33
N ALA A 36 2.65 -3.19 -9.03
CA ALA A 36 2.97 -2.06 -9.88
C ALA A 36 4.31 -2.32 -10.56
N LEU A 37 4.43 -1.92 -11.83
CA LEU A 37 5.70 -2.00 -12.55
C LEU A 37 6.69 -1.01 -11.94
N VAL A 38 7.94 -1.45 -11.76
CA VAL A 38 9.05 -0.58 -11.37
C VAL A 38 10.01 -0.48 -12.54
N GLU A 39 10.15 0.74 -13.05
CA GLU A 39 11.07 1.07 -14.13
C GLU A 39 12.30 1.76 -13.59
N ARG A 40 13.46 1.44 -14.14
CA ARG A 40 14.70 2.12 -13.78
C ARG A 40 14.70 3.53 -14.40
N ALA A 41 14.88 4.56 -13.58
CA ALA A 41 15.08 5.92 -14.05
C ALA A 41 16.58 6.27 -14.11
N LYS A 42 17.31 5.99 -13.03
CA LYS A 42 18.77 6.17 -12.92
C LYS A 42 19.40 4.98 -12.18
N GLU A 43 20.67 5.08 -11.83
CA GLU A 43 21.31 4.09 -10.94
C GLU A 43 20.74 4.15 -9.51
N THR A 44 20.38 5.34 -9.03
CA THR A 44 19.88 5.57 -7.67
C THR A 44 18.39 5.89 -7.59
N ASP A 45 17.69 5.89 -8.73
CA ASP A 45 16.29 6.29 -8.82
C ASP A 45 15.49 5.25 -9.61
N VAL A 46 14.29 4.92 -9.13
CA VAL A 46 13.31 4.11 -9.86
C VAL A 46 11.96 4.83 -9.95
N ILE A 47 11.18 4.53 -10.99
CA ILE A 47 9.81 5.00 -11.18
C ILE A 47 8.85 3.85 -10.88
N VAL A 48 7.95 4.05 -9.92
CA VAL A 48 6.88 3.11 -9.59
C VAL A 48 5.59 3.54 -10.29
N HIS A 49 5.03 2.68 -11.12
CA HIS A 49 3.78 2.92 -11.85
C HIS A 49 2.59 2.41 -11.05
N LEU A 50 2.05 3.25 -10.17
CA LEU A 50 0.80 2.98 -9.46
C LEU A 50 -0.40 3.12 -10.43
N PRO A 51 -1.58 2.57 -10.09
CA PRO A 51 -2.70 2.56 -11.06
C PRO A 51 -3.20 3.95 -11.50
N TRP A 52 -2.85 5.00 -10.76
CA TRP A 52 -3.35 6.38 -10.93
C TRP A 52 -2.23 7.39 -11.05
N ASP A 53 -0.99 6.98 -10.79
CA ASP A 53 0.11 7.90 -10.52
C ASP A 53 1.48 7.24 -10.78
N LYS A 54 2.52 8.06 -10.90
CA LYS A 54 3.92 7.63 -11.00
C LYS A 54 4.75 8.32 -9.94
N VAL A 55 5.48 7.54 -9.16
CA VAL A 55 6.31 8.07 -8.07
C VAL A 55 7.77 7.72 -8.33
N VAL A 56 8.64 8.72 -8.27
CA VAL A 56 10.09 8.53 -8.33
C VAL A 56 10.59 8.29 -6.90
N LEU A 57 11.28 7.16 -6.68
CA LEU A 57 11.84 6.80 -5.40
C LEU A 57 13.36 6.69 -5.47
N PRO A 58 14.09 7.13 -4.43
CA PRO A 58 15.55 7.04 -4.37
C PRO A 58 15.99 5.62 -4.00
N ILE A 59 15.84 4.68 -4.94
CA ILE A 59 16.20 3.27 -4.76
C ILE A 59 17.34 2.93 -5.72
N ASP A 60 18.43 2.38 -5.18
CA ASP A 60 19.47 1.78 -6.00
C ASP A 60 18.91 0.56 -6.75
N TYR A 61 19.12 0.47 -8.06
CA TYR A 61 18.62 -0.66 -8.86
C TYR A 61 19.16 -2.03 -8.41
N ARG A 62 20.25 -2.07 -7.64
CA ARG A 62 20.84 -3.27 -7.03
C ARG A 62 20.16 -3.66 -5.72
N GLU A 63 19.20 -2.86 -5.26
CA GLU A 63 18.41 -3.16 -4.07
C GLU A 63 17.73 -4.52 -4.23
N THR A 64 17.91 -5.38 -3.23
CA THR A 64 17.40 -6.76 -3.23
C THR A 64 16.19 -6.93 -2.32
N ARG A 65 15.91 -5.94 -1.46
CA ARG A 65 14.70 -5.86 -0.65
C ARG A 65 13.48 -5.67 -1.53
N THR A 66 12.35 -6.15 -1.05
CA THR A 66 11.08 -6.04 -1.75
C THR A 66 10.44 -4.68 -1.46
N LEU A 67 10.15 -3.93 -2.51
CA LEU A 67 9.39 -2.68 -2.39
C LEU A 67 7.91 -2.99 -2.16
N VAL A 68 7.38 -2.50 -1.05
CA VAL A 68 5.98 -2.61 -0.67
C VAL A 68 5.38 -1.23 -0.52
N VAL A 69 4.21 -1.03 -1.12
CA VAL A 69 3.44 0.22 -1.06
C VAL A 69 2.12 -0.05 -0.36
N PHE A 70 1.75 0.73 0.64
CA PHE A 70 0.44 0.56 1.26
C PHE A 70 -0.14 1.87 1.76
N ASP A 71 -1.47 1.91 1.77
CA ASP A 71 -2.26 3.00 2.31
C ASP A 71 -2.71 2.65 3.74
N GLY A 72 -2.39 3.50 4.70
CA GLY A 72 -2.65 3.27 6.11
C GLY A 72 -1.56 3.83 7.00
N PHE A 73 -1.19 3.11 8.06
CA PHE A 73 -0.17 3.54 9.02
C PHE A 73 0.58 2.36 9.64
N VAL A 74 1.68 2.68 10.31
CA VAL A 74 2.58 1.73 10.98
C VAL A 74 2.65 2.06 12.46
N LEU A 75 2.52 1.04 13.31
CA LEU A 75 2.74 1.20 14.75
C LEU A 75 4.18 0.93 15.16
N PHE A 76 4.54 1.42 16.34
CA PHE A 76 5.85 1.17 16.91
C PHE A 76 6.12 -0.34 16.97
N GLY A 77 7.24 -0.77 16.40
CA GLY A 77 7.59 -2.19 16.29
C GLY A 77 6.85 -2.99 15.20
N GLY A 78 5.98 -2.35 14.41
CA GLY A 78 5.25 -3.00 13.31
C GLY A 78 6.15 -3.40 12.14
N LEU A 79 7.27 -2.70 11.93
CA LEU A 79 8.26 -3.05 10.91
C LEU A 79 9.45 -3.82 11.53
N PRO A 80 10.01 -4.81 10.80
CA PRO A 80 11.17 -5.55 11.25
C PRO A 80 12.44 -4.68 11.23
N ARG A 81 13.48 -5.14 11.92
CA ARG A 81 14.82 -4.55 11.76
C ARG A 81 15.27 -4.66 10.30
N ASN A 82 15.94 -3.63 9.80
CA ASN A 82 16.42 -3.48 8.40
C ASN A 82 15.33 -3.17 7.35
N SER A 83 14.09 -2.88 7.77
CA SER A 83 13.15 -2.18 6.89
C SER A 83 13.58 -0.73 6.70
N GLU A 84 13.23 -0.14 5.56
CA GLU A 84 13.47 1.27 5.29
C GLU A 84 12.21 1.91 4.72
N ILE A 85 11.76 3.00 5.35
CA ILE A 85 10.68 3.84 4.84
C ILE A 85 11.35 4.87 3.93
N LEU A 86 11.15 4.74 2.63
CA LEU A 86 11.73 5.64 1.63
C LEU A 86 10.99 6.95 1.55
N GLN A 87 9.66 6.87 1.59
CA GLN A 87 8.77 8.00 1.44
C GLN A 87 7.44 7.73 2.15
N VAL A 88 6.89 8.78 2.74
CA VAL A 88 5.52 8.84 3.25
C VAL A 88 4.83 10.02 2.58
N THR A 89 3.65 9.78 2.00
CA THR A 89 2.88 10.81 1.31
C THR A 89 1.51 10.93 1.97
N LYS A 90 1.16 12.12 2.43
CA LYS A 90 -0.22 12.42 2.87
C LYS A 90 -1.13 12.45 1.64
N LEU A 91 -2.21 11.67 1.71
CA LEU A 91 -3.30 11.64 0.73
C LEU A 91 -4.48 12.47 1.26
N ASP A 92 -5.57 12.51 0.50
CA ASP A 92 -6.82 13.11 0.98
C ASP A 92 -7.34 12.36 2.22
N ASP A 93 -7.79 13.13 3.21
CA ASP A 93 -8.35 12.59 4.45
C ASP A 93 -9.58 11.73 4.14
N LEU A 94 -9.72 10.62 4.86
CA LEU A 94 -10.85 9.73 4.73
C LEU A 94 -11.99 10.20 5.63
N VAL A 95 -13.22 10.18 5.11
CA VAL A 95 -14.41 10.61 5.85
C VAL A 95 -15.44 9.49 5.87
N SER A 96 -15.98 9.18 7.04
CA SER A 96 -17.11 8.26 7.21
C SER A 96 -18.14 8.84 8.17
N ASN A 97 -19.39 8.46 7.99
CA ASN A 97 -20.44 8.69 8.98
C ASN A 97 -20.12 7.86 10.24
N ALA A 98 -20.20 8.50 11.41
CA ALA A 98 -19.97 7.84 12.70
C ALA A 98 -20.97 6.73 13.01
N ASP A 99 -22.17 6.76 12.42
CA ASP A 99 -23.15 5.68 12.56
C ASP A 99 -22.64 4.34 11.98
N ASN A 100 -21.68 4.39 11.05
CA ASN A 100 -21.03 3.20 10.50
C ASN A 100 -19.85 2.69 11.35
N CYS A 101 -19.43 3.47 12.35
CA CYS A 101 -18.36 3.07 13.26
C CYS A 101 -18.96 2.22 14.40
N PRO A 102 -18.41 1.04 14.71
CA PRO A 102 -18.90 0.26 15.84
C PRO A 102 -18.79 1.07 17.13
N LYS A 103 -19.89 1.27 17.85
CA LYS A 103 -19.94 2.11 19.06
C LYS A 103 -18.92 1.71 20.14
N ASN A 104 -18.58 0.43 20.18
CA ASN A 104 -17.65 -0.17 21.15
C ASN A 104 -16.19 0.20 20.82
N LEU A 105 -15.87 0.34 19.53
CA LEU A 105 -14.55 0.78 19.08
C LEU A 105 -14.32 2.25 19.42
N TRP A 106 -15.36 3.07 19.57
CA TRP A 106 -15.20 4.49 19.89
C TRP A 106 -14.57 4.70 21.26
N ASN A 107 -15.06 4.01 22.30
CA ASN A 107 -14.55 4.15 23.65
C ASN A 107 -13.18 3.46 23.82
N ASP A 108 -13.01 2.25 23.28
CA ASP A 108 -11.74 1.53 23.37
C ASP A 108 -10.63 2.22 22.54
N PHE A 109 -11.00 2.89 21.44
CA PHE A 109 -10.05 3.56 20.57
C PHE A 109 -9.66 4.94 21.09
N VAL A 110 -10.61 5.78 21.54
CA VAL A 110 -10.29 7.09 22.15
C VAL A 110 -9.39 6.95 23.38
N ASP A 111 -9.58 5.91 24.19
CA ASP A 111 -8.68 5.62 25.32
C ASP A 111 -7.32 5.05 24.88
N SER A 112 -7.27 4.32 23.76
CA SER A 112 -6.00 3.80 23.19
C SER A 112 -5.22 4.82 22.36
N CYS A 113 -5.89 5.87 21.86
CA CYS A 113 -5.31 6.95 21.05
C CYS A 113 -4.23 7.74 21.79
N TYR A 114 -4.19 7.70 23.12
CA TYR A 114 -3.08 8.25 23.92
C TYR A 114 -1.71 7.59 23.61
N PHE A 115 -1.67 6.48 22.88
CA PHE A 115 -0.44 5.82 22.42
C PHE A 115 -0.18 5.92 20.91
N PHE A 116 -1.07 6.54 20.14
CA PHE A 116 -0.88 6.83 18.72
C PHE A 116 -0.49 8.31 18.60
N PRO A 117 0.29 8.73 17.58
CA PRO A 117 0.53 10.16 17.38
C PRO A 117 -0.83 10.86 17.24
N ASP A 118 -1.08 11.83 18.12
CA ASP A 118 -2.35 12.51 18.46
C ASP A 118 -3.16 13.13 17.28
N GLU A 119 -2.80 12.87 16.02
CA GLU A 119 -3.36 13.56 14.84
C GLU A 119 -4.07 12.64 13.83
N LEU A 120 -4.00 11.31 13.98
CA LEU A 120 -4.52 10.35 12.99
C LEU A 120 -6.05 10.38 12.80
N TYR A 121 -6.79 10.91 13.78
CA TYR A 121 -8.25 10.98 13.72
C TYR A 121 -8.78 12.29 14.29
N SER A 122 -9.80 12.85 13.66
CA SER A 122 -10.57 13.95 14.22
C SER A 122 -12.07 13.74 14.02
N THR A 123 -12.87 14.33 14.90
CA THR A 123 -14.32 14.35 14.80
C THR A 123 -14.76 15.78 14.53
N SER A 124 -15.55 15.98 13.48
CA SER A 124 -16.20 17.25 13.21
C SER A 124 -17.72 17.10 13.37
N ASP A 125 -18.30 17.98 14.19
CA ASP A 125 -19.75 18.09 14.33
C ASP A 125 -20.21 19.24 13.41
N LEU A 126 -20.63 18.89 12.19
CA LEU A 126 -21.17 19.85 11.24
C LEU A 126 -22.64 20.14 11.60
N ARG A 127 -22.84 20.96 12.64
CA ARG A 127 -24.18 21.49 12.99
C ARG A 127 -24.52 22.68 12.10
N SER A 128 -25.25 22.41 11.03
CA SER A 128 -25.98 23.44 10.28
C SER A 128 -27.49 23.24 10.54
N GLY A 129 -28.21 24.36 10.69
CA GLY A 129 -29.57 24.43 11.27
C GLY A 129 -30.53 23.30 10.89
N ASN A 130 -31.24 22.80 11.91
CA ASN A 130 -32.39 21.88 11.87
C ASN A 130 -32.21 20.47 11.28
N GLU A 131 -31.01 20.06 10.88
CA GLU A 131 -30.74 18.65 10.54
C GLU A 131 -30.09 17.94 11.73
N LYS A 132 -30.50 16.69 12.00
CA LYS A 132 -29.81 15.83 12.97
C LYS A 132 -28.33 15.81 12.57
N GLY A 133 -27.46 16.37 13.40
CA GLY A 133 -26.03 16.49 13.11
C GLY A 133 -25.47 15.15 12.67
N LEU A 134 -24.95 15.09 11.45
CA LEU A 134 -24.21 13.94 10.95
C LEU A 134 -22.83 14.01 11.59
N LEU A 135 -22.61 13.20 12.63
CA LEU A 135 -21.28 13.08 13.23
C LEU A 135 -20.37 12.40 12.19
N GLN A 136 -19.28 13.05 11.82
CA GLN A 136 -18.29 12.50 10.89
C GLN A 136 -17.03 12.08 11.63
N VAL A 137 -16.46 10.98 11.18
CA VAL A 137 -15.13 10.51 11.56
C VAL A 137 -14.20 10.80 10.40
N ILE A 138 -13.13 11.54 10.68
CA ILE A 138 -12.09 11.87 9.73
C ILE A 138 -10.83 11.13 10.15
N ALA A 139 -10.18 10.45 9.22
CA ALA A 139 -8.91 9.76 9.43
C ALA A 139 -7.85 10.27 8.47
N GLU A 140 -6.67 10.60 8.97
CA GLU A 140 -5.55 10.97 8.13
C GLU A 140 -5.08 9.77 7.32
N HIS A 141 -4.89 9.99 6.02
CA HIS A 141 -4.59 8.94 5.07
C HIS A 141 -3.18 9.10 4.54
N TYR A 142 -2.34 8.09 4.76
CA TYR A 142 -0.95 8.12 4.33
C TYR A 142 -0.63 6.94 3.43
N ARG A 143 0.21 7.19 2.42
CA ARG A 143 0.82 6.16 1.58
C ARG A 143 2.27 6.00 1.96
N TYR A 144 2.64 4.76 2.30
CA TYR A 144 4.01 4.39 2.66
C TYR A 144 4.68 3.64 1.51
N PHE A 145 5.94 3.98 1.26
CA PHE A 145 6.83 3.25 0.36
C PHE A 145 7.96 2.64 1.19
N VAL A 146 7.95 1.32 1.33
CA VAL A 146 8.82 0.61 2.29
C VAL A 146 9.60 -0.49 1.59
N LEU A 147 10.92 -0.51 1.80
CA LEU A 147 11.77 -1.65 1.45
C LEU A 147 11.76 -2.66 2.59
N LEU A 148 11.29 -3.87 2.29
CA LEU A 148 11.21 -4.97 3.25
C LEU A 148 12.19 -6.10 2.88
N PRO A 149 12.97 -6.63 3.83
CA PRO A 149 13.70 -7.87 3.63
C PRO A 149 12.73 -9.07 3.58
N THR A 150 13.26 -10.29 3.58
CA THR A 150 12.43 -11.48 3.85
C THR A 150 11.99 -11.46 5.32
N CYS A 151 10.72 -11.18 5.58
CA CYS A 151 10.22 -10.87 6.93
C CYS A 151 8.70 -10.97 7.04
N ARG A 152 8.19 -10.71 8.25
CA ARG A 152 6.79 -10.31 8.49
C ARG A 152 6.78 -8.89 9.03
N ALA A 153 5.91 -8.06 8.48
CA ALA A 153 5.61 -6.73 8.97
C ALA A 153 4.12 -6.64 9.33
N VAL A 154 3.78 -5.84 10.32
CA VAL A 154 2.40 -5.54 10.73
C VAL A 154 2.14 -4.08 10.44
N VAL A 155 1.16 -3.84 9.57
CA VAL A 155 0.67 -2.50 9.22
C VAL A 155 -0.82 -2.43 9.48
N PHE A 156 -1.37 -1.23 9.51
CA PHE A 156 -2.79 -1.02 9.69
C PHE A 156 -3.34 -0.28 8.50
N ARG A 157 -4.53 -0.67 8.06
CA ARG A 157 -5.33 0.05 7.05
C ARG A 157 -6.68 0.42 7.63
N TYR A 158 -7.35 1.39 7.03
CA TYR A 158 -8.73 1.70 7.38
C TYR A 158 -9.70 0.81 6.60
N ARG A 159 -10.79 0.40 7.26
CA ARG A 159 -11.92 -0.26 6.60
C ARG A 159 -12.75 0.77 5.83
N PRO A 160 -13.09 0.54 4.55
CA PRO A 160 -13.78 1.53 3.71
C PRO A 160 -15.05 2.16 4.29
N LYS A 161 -15.85 1.38 5.02
CA LYS A 161 -17.17 1.82 5.50
C LYS A 161 -17.17 2.48 6.87
N SER A 162 -16.21 2.12 7.73
CA SER A 162 -16.23 2.47 9.16
C SER A 162 -14.99 3.26 9.57
N LEU A 163 -13.99 3.36 8.70
CA LEU A 163 -12.63 3.83 8.99
C LEU A 163 -11.97 3.17 10.20
N SER A 164 -12.55 2.09 10.74
CA SER A 164 -11.93 1.36 11.84
C SER A 164 -10.62 0.75 11.36
N PRO A 165 -9.55 0.82 12.14
CA PRO A 165 -8.28 0.24 11.76
C PRO A 165 -8.38 -1.29 11.66
N GLN A 166 -7.66 -1.87 10.72
CA GLN A 166 -7.56 -3.30 10.50
C GLN A 166 -6.10 -3.67 10.36
N GLY A 167 -5.62 -4.55 11.25
CA GLY A 167 -4.27 -5.09 11.19
C GLY A 167 -4.07 -6.00 9.99
N VAL A 168 -3.01 -5.75 9.24
CA VAL A 168 -2.59 -6.53 8.07
C VAL A 168 -1.14 -6.98 8.26
N VAL A 169 -0.92 -8.28 8.18
CA VAL A 169 0.41 -8.86 8.16
C VAL A 169 0.90 -8.94 6.71
N ILE A 170 2.00 -8.27 6.43
CA ILE A 170 2.71 -8.35 5.16
C ILE A 170 3.82 -9.39 5.32
N GLU A 171 3.69 -10.52 4.63
CA GLU A 171 4.69 -11.59 4.66
C GLU A 171 5.49 -11.57 3.36
N VAL A 172 6.79 -11.31 3.46
CA VAL A 172 7.74 -11.28 2.35
C VAL A 172 8.62 -12.52 2.42
N SER A 173 8.56 -13.37 1.39
CA SER A 173 9.34 -14.61 1.31
C SER A 173 9.74 -14.93 -0.11
N LYS A 174 11.04 -15.06 -0.37
CA LYS A 174 11.60 -15.46 -1.68
C LYS A 174 11.04 -14.64 -2.86
N GLY A 175 10.92 -13.32 -2.70
CA GLY A 175 10.37 -12.42 -3.72
C GLY A 175 8.85 -12.51 -3.91
N ARG A 176 8.13 -13.20 -3.03
CA ARG A 176 6.67 -13.20 -2.95
C ARG A 176 6.24 -12.35 -1.76
N VAL A 177 5.10 -11.67 -1.93
CA VAL A 177 4.47 -10.90 -0.86
C VAL A 177 3.03 -11.37 -0.71
N GLU A 178 2.64 -11.68 0.51
CA GLU A 178 1.27 -12.01 0.90
C GLU A 178 0.74 -10.97 1.88
N PHE A 179 -0.51 -10.54 1.69
CA PHE A 179 -1.21 -9.64 2.60
C PHE A 179 -2.27 -10.43 3.37
N LYS A 180 -2.06 -10.62 4.68
CA LYS A 180 -2.95 -11.39 5.56
C LYS A 180 -3.68 -10.44 6.49
N THR A 181 -4.96 -10.20 6.24
CA THR A 181 -5.83 -9.47 7.15
C THR A 181 -6.07 -10.29 8.41
N THR A 182 -5.81 -9.70 9.57
CA THR A 182 -6.16 -10.29 10.85
C THR A 182 -7.58 -9.87 11.25
N SER A 183 -8.40 -10.84 11.64
CA SER A 183 -9.67 -10.60 12.32
C SER A 183 -9.45 -10.86 13.80
N TYR A 184 -9.04 -9.81 14.52
CA TYR A 184 -9.11 -9.76 15.98
C TYR A 184 -10.50 -9.32 16.40
#